data_AF-A0A8B7YKI5-F1
#
_entry.id   AF-A0A8B7YKI5-F1
#
_cell.length_a   1.000
_cell.length_b   1.000
_cell.length_c   1.000
_cell.angle_alpha   90.00
_cell.angle_beta   90.00
_cell.angle_gamma   90.00
#
_symmetry.space_group_name_H-M   'P 1'
#
loop_
_entity.id
_entity.type
_entity.pdbx_description
1 polymer ?
#
loop_
_entity_poly.entity_id
_entity_poly.type
_entity_poly.pdbx_seq_one_letter_code
_entity_poly.pdbx_strand_id
1 'polypeptide(L)'
;MASLFQKKYTAANDYPNFDGHKSLLSQHLTKDLYIKLRDVQTESGFTLDRVIQNGVDNADFHLGILAGDEQTYEVFKELLDPIIQDYHNGFKPTDNHVTDMDLSKLKGGQLSEKYVISSRIRTGRNIRGFALAPFICRAERREVENIAQRALDKFSGDLKGKYYSLQTLSEGDKQQLIDDHFLFERPISRHFTSGGMARDFPDGRGIWHTTDKRFLVWVNEEDQLRIISMRKGGDMRATFELFCQGLNQFQANMAEEGKEFMRNDHLGFILTCPSNLGTGVRCSVHARFPLLASDKRYNLDQICKALRLQKRGTSGEFTEAVGGVYDISNLDRLGSTEVQQVQCVIDGVNKLSDMEQLLEKGEKIDHLLPPM
;
A
#
# COMPACT_ATOMS: atom_id res chain seq x y z
N MET A 1 11.88 9.00 -21.27
CA MET A 1 13.31 9.11 -21.64
C MET A 1 13.94 10.23 -20.85
N ALA A 2 15.21 10.08 -20.45
CA ALA A 2 16.02 11.16 -19.88
C ALA A 2 16.30 12.24 -20.94
N SER A 3 16.45 13.49 -20.52
CA SER A 3 16.90 14.55 -21.43
C SER A 3 18.35 14.29 -21.78
N LEU A 4 18.66 13.97 -23.05
CA LEU A 4 20.05 13.79 -23.48
C LEU A 4 20.89 15.06 -23.30
N PHE A 5 20.24 16.22 -23.20
CA PHE A 5 20.90 17.49 -22.89
C PHE A 5 21.39 17.58 -21.44
N GLN A 6 20.87 16.77 -20.51
CA GLN A 6 21.29 16.74 -19.11
C GLN A 6 22.80 16.48 -18.97
N LYS A 7 23.33 15.59 -19.82
CA LYS A 7 24.75 15.24 -19.86
C LYS A 7 25.67 16.40 -20.26
N LYS A 8 25.12 17.50 -20.79
CA LYS A 8 25.88 18.72 -21.10
C LYS A 8 26.16 19.58 -19.87
N TYR A 9 25.50 19.31 -18.74
CA TYR A 9 25.63 20.06 -17.49
C TYR A 9 26.28 19.21 -16.40
N THR A 10 26.93 19.87 -15.44
CA THR A 10 27.50 19.19 -14.28
C THR A 10 26.38 18.66 -13.39
N ALA A 11 26.59 17.51 -12.76
CA ALA A 11 25.60 16.94 -11.83
C ALA A 11 25.33 17.87 -10.64
N ALA A 12 26.32 18.66 -10.21
CA ALA A 12 26.14 19.67 -9.17
C ALA A 12 25.14 20.78 -9.55
N ASN A 13 25.05 21.15 -10.84
CA ASN A 13 24.10 22.16 -11.31
C ASN A 13 22.67 21.62 -11.44
N ASP A 14 22.53 20.31 -11.47
CA ASP A 14 21.26 19.59 -11.67
C ASP A 14 20.71 19.01 -10.35
N TYR A 15 21.52 19.07 -9.28
CA TYR A 15 21.13 18.62 -7.96
C TYR A 15 19.89 19.38 -7.46
N PRO A 16 18.85 18.70 -6.97
CA PRO A 16 17.62 19.35 -6.52
C PRO A 16 17.86 20.34 -5.37
N ASN A 17 17.07 21.42 -5.35
CA ASN A 17 17.00 22.27 -4.17
C ASN A 17 16.02 21.63 -3.15
N PHE A 18 16.53 21.25 -1.98
CA PHE A 18 15.74 20.68 -0.88
C PHE A 18 15.43 21.68 0.24
N ASP A 19 15.59 22.99 0.02
CA ASP A 19 15.22 24.02 0.99
C ASP A 19 13.76 23.86 1.43
N GLY A 20 13.53 23.62 2.72
CA GLY A 20 12.20 23.41 3.31
C GLY A 20 11.64 21.99 3.21
N HIS A 21 12.35 21.06 2.56
CA HIS A 21 11.97 19.65 2.51
C HIS A 21 12.29 18.94 3.83
N LYS A 22 11.47 17.96 4.19
CA LYS A 22 11.67 17.09 5.37
C LYS A 22 11.55 15.60 5.04
N SER A 23 11.49 15.27 3.75
CA SER A 23 11.34 13.90 3.28
C SER A 23 12.58 13.06 3.57
N LEU A 24 12.42 11.74 3.73
CA LEU A 24 13.56 10.82 3.81
C LEU A 24 14.45 10.93 2.56
N LEU A 25 13.86 11.16 1.38
CA LEU A 25 14.63 11.54 0.19
C LEU A 25 15.59 12.69 0.45
N SER A 26 15.09 13.82 0.96
CA SER A 26 15.91 15.03 1.18
C SER A 26 16.97 14.84 2.27
N GLN A 27 16.76 13.90 3.19
CA GLN A 27 17.69 13.57 4.25
C GLN A 27 18.84 12.66 3.76
N HIS A 28 18.57 11.78 2.79
CA HIS A 28 19.52 10.75 2.34
C HIS A 28 20.19 11.05 1.00
N LEU A 29 19.57 11.83 0.11
CA LEU A 29 20.17 12.17 -1.18
C LEU A 29 21.22 13.28 -1.03
N THR A 30 22.47 12.92 -0.81
CA THR A 30 23.60 13.86 -0.80
C THR A 30 23.99 14.31 -2.21
N LYS A 31 24.71 15.43 -2.33
CA LYS A 31 25.26 15.90 -3.61
C LYS A 31 26.20 14.86 -4.25
N ASP A 32 27.06 14.24 -3.46
CA ASP A 32 28.00 13.23 -3.95
C ASP A 32 27.27 11.98 -4.45
N LEU A 33 26.23 11.54 -3.73
CA LEU A 33 25.39 10.42 -4.14
C LEU A 33 24.63 10.74 -5.44
N TYR A 34 24.09 11.95 -5.57
CA TYR A 34 23.46 12.39 -6.80
C TYR A 34 24.46 12.41 -7.97
N ILE A 35 25.66 12.97 -7.79
CA ILE A 35 26.72 12.97 -8.80
C ILE A 35 27.04 11.53 -9.25
N LYS A 36 27.11 10.59 -8.31
CA LYS A 36 27.39 9.18 -8.58
C LYS A 36 26.27 8.49 -9.37
N LEU A 37 25.01 8.77 -9.04
CA LEU A 37 23.86 8.01 -9.55
C LEU A 37 23.10 8.69 -10.69
N ARG A 38 23.27 10.00 -10.94
CA ARG A 38 22.47 10.78 -11.91
C ARG A 38 22.49 10.17 -13.32
N ASP A 39 23.66 9.76 -13.79
CA ASP A 39 23.84 9.23 -15.15
C ASP A 39 23.61 7.71 -15.24
N VAL A 40 23.20 7.08 -14.14
CA VAL A 40 22.84 5.65 -14.07
C VAL A 40 21.36 5.48 -14.42
N GLN A 41 21.05 4.41 -15.14
CA GLN A 41 19.69 4.01 -15.46
C GLN A 41 19.50 2.51 -15.32
N THR A 42 18.27 2.09 -15.09
CA THR A 42 17.87 0.69 -15.14
C THR A 42 17.86 0.19 -16.58
N GLU A 43 17.69 -1.13 -16.77
CA GLU A 43 17.61 -1.74 -18.11
C GLU A 43 16.47 -1.17 -18.95
N SER A 44 15.34 -0.81 -18.32
CA SER A 44 14.21 -0.17 -19.01
C SER A 44 14.48 1.31 -19.36
N GLY A 45 15.51 1.93 -18.76
CA GLY A 45 15.84 3.34 -18.90
C GLY A 45 15.20 4.25 -17.86
N PHE A 46 14.80 3.70 -16.70
CA PHE A 46 14.38 4.50 -15.55
C PHE A 46 15.61 5.14 -14.87
N THR A 47 15.53 6.41 -14.49
CA THR A 47 16.68 7.20 -14.01
C THR A 47 16.49 7.68 -12.59
N LEU A 48 17.57 8.12 -11.95
CA LEU A 48 17.53 8.70 -10.61
C LEU A 48 16.53 9.86 -10.50
N ASP A 49 16.52 10.80 -11.45
CA ASP A 49 15.56 11.92 -11.39
C ASP A 49 14.11 11.46 -11.39
N ARG A 50 13.79 10.36 -12.09
CA ARG A 50 12.44 9.79 -12.08
C ARG A 50 12.13 9.09 -10.76
N VAL A 51 13.13 8.49 -10.09
CA VAL A 51 12.98 7.94 -8.75
C VAL A 51 12.58 9.05 -7.77
N ILE A 52 13.21 10.23 -7.87
CA ILE A 52 13.12 11.29 -6.85
C ILE A 52 12.10 12.39 -7.15
N GLN A 53 11.59 12.48 -8.39
CA GLN A 53 10.72 13.59 -8.84
C GLN A 53 9.52 13.80 -7.92
N ASN A 54 8.93 12.71 -7.41
CA ASN A 54 7.78 12.78 -6.51
C ASN A 54 8.08 13.61 -5.25
N GLY A 55 9.26 13.46 -4.65
CA GLY A 55 9.68 14.20 -3.47
C GLY A 55 10.26 15.57 -3.78
N VAL A 56 10.87 15.77 -4.95
CA VAL A 56 11.31 17.08 -5.43
C VAL A 56 10.11 18.01 -5.65
N ASP A 57 9.02 17.49 -6.22
CA ASP A 57 7.81 18.29 -6.48
C ASP A 57 6.96 18.53 -5.23
N ASN A 58 7.16 17.75 -4.16
CA ASN A 58 6.29 17.74 -2.98
C ASN A 58 7.08 17.75 -1.67
N ALA A 59 7.45 18.95 -1.22
CA ALA A 59 8.24 19.17 -0.01
C ALA A 59 7.60 18.62 1.29
N ASP A 60 6.28 18.46 1.30
CA ASP A 60 5.50 17.95 2.43
C ASP A 60 5.43 16.42 2.49
N PHE A 61 5.85 15.70 1.44
CA PHE A 61 5.82 14.24 1.45
C PHE A 61 6.89 13.65 2.35
N HIS A 62 6.55 12.58 3.08
CA HIS A 62 7.48 11.96 4.01
C HIS A 62 8.56 11.10 3.33
N LEU A 63 8.22 10.36 2.27
CA LEU A 63 9.19 9.51 1.53
C LEU A 63 9.78 10.24 0.33
N GLY A 64 8.95 10.51 -0.69
CA GLY A 64 9.34 11.26 -1.90
C GLY A 64 10.01 10.44 -3.00
N ILE A 65 9.97 9.11 -2.94
CA ILE A 65 10.59 8.22 -3.92
C ILE A 65 9.62 7.17 -4.46
N LEU A 66 9.78 6.81 -5.74
CA LEU A 66 8.99 5.77 -6.41
C LEU A 66 9.88 4.91 -7.32
N ALA A 67 9.60 3.61 -7.37
CA ALA A 67 10.25 2.68 -8.28
C ALA A 67 9.59 2.65 -9.66
N GLY A 68 10.40 2.58 -10.72
CA GLY A 68 9.92 2.50 -12.10
C GLY A 68 9.88 1.08 -12.66
N ASP A 69 10.63 0.16 -12.06
CA ASP A 69 10.75 -1.25 -12.41
C ASP A 69 11.36 -2.04 -11.23
N GLU A 70 11.46 -3.37 -11.35
CA GLU A 70 12.01 -4.23 -10.30
C GLU A 70 13.48 -3.90 -9.99
N GLN A 71 14.27 -3.59 -11.03
CA GLN A 71 15.70 -3.32 -10.94
C GLN A 71 16.01 -1.98 -10.26
N THR A 72 15.06 -1.06 -10.19
CA THR A 72 15.20 0.24 -9.52
C THR A 72 15.77 0.08 -8.10
N TYR A 73 15.29 -0.94 -7.36
CA TYR A 73 15.72 -1.21 -5.99
C TYR A 73 17.19 -1.64 -5.88
N GLU A 74 17.73 -2.33 -6.89
CA GLU A 74 19.15 -2.73 -6.91
C GLU A 74 20.04 -1.62 -7.47
N VAL A 75 19.63 -1.01 -8.59
CA VAL A 75 20.43 0.00 -9.32
C VAL A 75 20.65 1.25 -8.47
N PHE A 76 19.65 1.66 -7.69
CA PHE A 76 19.71 2.84 -6.84
C PHE A 76 19.75 2.50 -5.34
N LYS A 77 20.19 1.29 -4.98
CA LYS A 77 20.20 0.82 -3.57
C LYS A 77 20.96 1.73 -2.61
N GLU A 78 22.03 2.40 -3.05
CA GLU A 78 22.78 3.33 -2.19
C GLU A 78 21.94 4.52 -1.70
N LEU A 79 20.87 4.87 -2.43
CA LEU A 79 19.86 5.84 -1.97
C LEU A 79 18.69 5.14 -1.27
N LEU A 80 18.22 4.04 -1.84
CA LEU A 80 16.97 3.41 -1.41
C LEU A 80 17.11 2.65 -0.09
N ASP A 81 18.25 1.99 0.15
CA ASP A 81 18.50 1.18 1.35
C ASP A 81 18.42 2.00 2.65
N PRO A 82 19.10 3.17 2.79
CA PRO A 82 18.96 4.01 3.98
C PRO A 82 17.52 4.51 4.20
N ILE A 83 16.82 4.84 3.11
CA ILE A 83 15.42 5.31 3.19
C ILE A 83 14.48 4.17 3.63
N ILE A 84 14.67 2.96 3.09
CA ILE A 84 13.93 1.77 3.47
C ILE A 84 14.19 1.44 4.94
N GLN A 85 15.45 1.48 5.36
CA GLN A 85 15.83 1.24 6.75
C GLN A 85 15.15 2.23 7.70
N ASP A 86 15.19 3.53 7.40
CA ASP A 86 14.59 4.55 8.25
C ASP A 86 13.06 4.43 8.28
N TYR A 87 12.43 4.22 7.12
CA TYR A 87 10.97 4.11 7.04
C TYR A 87 10.44 2.85 7.73
N HIS A 88 11.13 1.71 7.56
CA HIS A 88 10.74 0.41 8.11
C HIS A 88 11.45 0.09 9.43
N ASN A 89 11.69 1.12 10.25
CA ASN A 89 12.11 1.01 11.65
C ASN A 89 13.37 0.15 11.87
N GLY A 90 14.38 0.33 11.02
CA GLY A 90 15.67 -0.31 11.13
C GLY A 90 15.84 -1.60 10.33
N PHE A 91 14.95 -1.90 9.36
CA PHE A 91 15.14 -3.02 8.43
C PHE A 91 16.39 -2.80 7.56
N LYS A 92 17.47 -3.53 7.86
CA LYS A 92 18.80 -3.30 7.28
C LYS A 92 18.94 -3.96 5.92
N PRO A 93 19.89 -3.52 5.07
CA PRO A 93 20.23 -4.19 3.80
C PRO A 93 20.64 -5.66 3.93
N THR A 94 21.02 -6.08 5.14
CA THR A 94 21.40 -7.47 5.45
C THR A 94 20.24 -8.33 5.94
N ASP A 95 19.10 -7.72 6.28
CA ASP A 95 17.93 -8.44 6.77
C ASP A 95 17.19 -9.09 5.61
N ASN A 96 16.40 -10.13 5.87
CA ASN A 96 15.54 -10.74 4.86
C ASN A 96 14.08 -10.66 5.29
N HIS A 97 13.19 -10.58 4.31
CA HIS A 97 11.77 -10.62 4.53
C HIS A 97 11.23 -12.04 4.47
N VAL A 98 10.32 -12.36 5.38
CA VAL A 98 9.62 -13.65 5.44
C VAL A 98 8.14 -13.41 5.21
N THR A 99 7.54 -14.21 4.34
CA THR A 99 6.09 -14.24 4.09
C THR A 99 5.46 -15.42 4.82
N ASP A 100 4.31 -15.23 5.43
CA ASP A 100 3.55 -16.28 6.11
C ASP A 100 2.06 -15.91 6.15
N MET A 101 1.27 -16.68 5.42
CA MET A 101 -0.20 -16.56 5.32
C MET A 101 -0.92 -17.73 6.03
N ASP A 102 -0.25 -18.42 6.95
CA ASP A 102 -0.84 -19.56 7.68
C ASP A 102 -1.87 -19.12 8.72
N LEU A 103 -3.15 -19.32 8.40
CA LEU A 103 -4.29 -18.99 9.25
C LEU A 103 -4.30 -19.71 10.61
N SER A 104 -3.63 -20.86 10.74
CA SER A 104 -3.61 -21.61 12.00
C SER A 104 -2.85 -20.87 13.10
N LYS A 105 -1.95 -19.95 12.71
CA LYS A 105 -1.13 -19.13 13.61
C LYS A 105 -1.87 -17.90 14.13
N LEU A 106 -2.98 -17.52 13.49
CA LEU A 106 -3.81 -16.40 13.91
C LEU A 106 -4.63 -16.78 15.16
N LYS A 107 -4.55 -15.96 16.20
CA LYS A 107 -5.27 -16.12 17.47
C LYS A 107 -6.42 -15.13 17.55
N GLY A 108 -7.63 -15.65 17.79
CA GLY A 108 -8.85 -14.85 17.79
C GLY A 108 -9.25 -14.40 16.38
N GLY A 109 -9.61 -13.13 16.25
CA GLY A 109 -10.00 -12.50 14.97
C GLY A 109 -11.49 -12.18 14.85
N GLN A 110 -12.30 -12.50 15.86
CA GLN A 110 -13.64 -11.94 16.01
C GLN A 110 -13.56 -10.70 16.90
N LEU A 111 -13.60 -9.53 16.27
CA LEU A 111 -13.59 -8.24 16.95
C LEU A 111 -15.00 -7.84 17.37
N SER A 112 -15.11 -6.99 18.40
CA SER A 112 -16.39 -6.52 18.93
C SER A 112 -17.15 -5.67 17.91
N GLU A 113 -18.28 -6.18 17.42
CA GLU A 113 -19.14 -5.46 16.46
C GLU A 113 -19.81 -4.20 17.06
N LYS A 114 -19.74 -4.03 18.39
CA LYS A 114 -20.12 -2.77 19.02
C LYS A 114 -19.23 -1.61 18.55
N TYR A 115 -17.94 -1.88 18.35
CA TYR A 115 -16.94 -0.86 18.00
C TYR A 115 -16.46 -1.01 16.55
N VAL A 116 -16.40 -2.22 16.00
CA VAL A 116 -15.90 -2.48 14.64
C VAL A 116 -17.04 -2.55 13.64
N ILE A 117 -17.00 -1.68 12.64
CA ILE A 117 -18.01 -1.51 11.59
C ILE A 117 -17.70 -2.39 10.38
N SER A 118 -16.42 -2.47 10.00
CA SER A 118 -15.95 -3.28 8.89
C SER A 118 -14.49 -3.69 9.08
N SER A 119 -14.13 -4.79 8.44
CA SER A 119 -12.77 -5.33 8.40
C SER A 119 -12.31 -5.42 6.95
N ARG A 120 -11.06 -5.04 6.68
CA ARG A 120 -10.51 -4.99 5.33
C ARG A 120 -9.03 -5.33 5.34
N ILE A 121 -8.60 -6.17 4.41
CA ILE A 121 -7.18 -6.48 4.19
C ILE A 121 -6.87 -6.21 2.73
N ARG A 122 -5.85 -5.40 2.47
CA ARG A 122 -5.35 -5.18 1.11
C ARG A 122 -3.87 -5.45 1.01
N THR A 123 -3.42 -5.82 -0.18
CA THR A 123 -2.00 -5.76 -0.58
C THR A 123 -1.88 -5.31 -2.03
N GLY A 124 -0.66 -5.04 -2.49
CA GLY A 124 -0.35 -4.87 -3.90
C GLY A 124 0.55 -5.98 -4.43
N ARG A 125 0.48 -6.23 -5.75
CA ARG A 125 1.37 -7.13 -6.48
C ARG A 125 1.71 -6.52 -7.82
N ASN A 126 2.95 -6.71 -8.24
CA ASN A 126 3.41 -6.37 -9.59
C ASN A 126 3.93 -7.63 -10.28
N ILE A 127 3.68 -7.74 -11.58
CA ILE A 127 4.03 -8.86 -12.45
C ILE A 127 5.45 -8.62 -12.96
N ARG A 128 6.33 -9.60 -12.74
CA ARG A 128 7.73 -9.51 -13.18
C ARG A 128 7.84 -9.33 -14.69
N GLY A 129 8.83 -8.55 -15.11
CA GLY A 129 9.13 -8.28 -16.52
C GLY A 129 8.36 -7.12 -17.14
N PHE A 130 7.58 -6.37 -16.35
CA PHE A 130 6.89 -5.15 -16.78
C PHE A 130 7.35 -3.97 -15.94
N ALA A 131 7.43 -2.77 -16.53
CA ALA A 131 7.64 -1.57 -15.72
C ALA A 131 6.47 -1.30 -14.75
N LEU A 132 6.77 -0.58 -13.67
CA LEU A 132 5.80 -0.13 -12.66
C LEU A 132 5.07 1.14 -13.12
N ALA A 133 4.01 1.53 -12.42
CA ALA A 133 3.12 2.62 -12.84
C ALA A 133 3.84 3.94 -13.23
N PRO A 134 4.93 4.37 -12.55
CA PRO A 134 5.67 5.57 -12.92
C PRO A 134 6.23 5.54 -14.35
N PHE A 135 6.56 4.35 -14.86
CA PHE A 135 7.31 4.20 -16.10
C PHE A 135 6.66 3.34 -17.19
N ILE A 136 5.69 2.50 -16.82
CA ILE A 136 4.98 1.60 -17.72
C ILE A 136 4.43 2.33 -18.96
N CYS A 137 4.64 1.76 -20.14
CA CYS A 137 4.06 2.26 -21.39
C CYS A 137 2.65 1.71 -21.63
N ARG A 138 1.94 2.23 -22.64
CA ARG A 138 0.58 1.76 -22.98
C ARG A 138 0.52 0.28 -23.31
N ALA A 139 1.51 -0.24 -24.05
CA ALA A 139 1.52 -1.65 -24.47
C ALA A 139 1.72 -2.59 -23.27
N GLU A 140 2.71 -2.31 -22.42
CA GLU A 140 2.93 -3.06 -21.18
C GLU A 140 1.71 -3.01 -20.27
N ARG A 141 1.10 -1.82 -20.10
CA ARG A 141 -0.08 -1.65 -19.23
C ARG A 141 -1.27 -2.48 -19.70
N ARG A 142 -1.55 -2.48 -21.00
CA ARG A 142 -2.60 -3.31 -21.60
C ARG A 142 -2.29 -4.80 -21.47
N GLU A 143 -1.02 -5.20 -21.57
CA GLU A 143 -0.64 -6.60 -21.36
C GLU A 143 -0.81 -7.03 -19.89
N VAL A 144 -0.44 -6.18 -18.94
CA VAL A 144 -0.74 -6.40 -17.51
C VAL A 144 -2.25 -6.54 -17.29
N GLU A 145 -3.07 -5.69 -17.93
CA GLU A 145 -4.53 -5.77 -17.86
C GLU A 145 -5.06 -7.10 -18.42
N ASN A 146 -4.54 -7.54 -19.56
CA ASN A 146 -4.94 -8.79 -20.21
C ASN A 146 -4.57 -10.01 -19.36
N ILE A 147 -3.34 -10.04 -18.82
CA ILE A 147 -2.88 -11.10 -17.91
C ILE A 147 -3.77 -11.15 -16.67
N ALA A 148 -4.06 -9.99 -16.06
CA ALA A 148 -4.93 -9.92 -14.89
C ALA A 148 -6.34 -10.45 -15.21
N GLN A 149 -6.94 -10.04 -16.33
CA GLN A 149 -8.26 -10.50 -16.74
C GLN A 149 -8.30 -12.02 -16.94
N ARG A 150 -7.36 -12.60 -17.70
CA ARG A 150 -7.33 -14.04 -17.94
C ARG A 150 -7.14 -14.85 -16.65
N ALA A 151 -6.30 -14.38 -15.73
CA ALA A 151 -6.12 -15.02 -14.43
C ALA A 151 -7.36 -14.89 -13.54
N LEU A 152 -8.06 -13.76 -13.59
CA LEU A 152 -9.29 -13.51 -12.82
C LEU A 152 -10.51 -14.25 -13.39
N ASP A 153 -10.57 -14.46 -14.70
CA ASP A 153 -11.66 -15.21 -15.36
C ASP A 153 -11.68 -16.70 -14.96
N LYS A 154 -10.54 -17.24 -14.52
CA LYS A 154 -10.43 -18.59 -13.97
C LYS A 154 -10.99 -18.72 -12.55
N PHE A 155 -11.31 -17.61 -11.87
CA PHE A 155 -11.88 -17.67 -10.52
C PHE A 155 -13.29 -18.28 -10.57
N SER A 156 -13.56 -19.21 -9.65
CA SER A 156 -14.82 -19.96 -9.58
C SER A 156 -15.35 -20.06 -8.14
N GLY A 157 -16.53 -20.65 -7.96
CA GLY A 157 -17.17 -20.77 -6.64
C GLY A 157 -17.41 -19.42 -5.98
N ASP A 158 -17.09 -19.30 -4.69
CA ASP A 158 -17.24 -18.07 -3.89
C ASP A 158 -16.34 -16.93 -4.37
N LEU A 159 -15.30 -17.26 -5.15
CA LEU A 159 -14.38 -16.31 -5.76
C LEU A 159 -14.80 -15.89 -7.17
N LYS A 160 -15.92 -16.38 -7.71
CA LYS A 160 -16.41 -15.97 -9.03
C LYS A 160 -16.78 -14.48 -9.05
N GLY A 161 -16.26 -13.77 -10.04
CA GLY A 161 -16.43 -12.32 -10.17
C GLY A 161 -16.56 -11.85 -11.61
N LYS A 162 -16.55 -10.53 -11.78
CA LYS A 162 -16.63 -9.85 -13.08
C LYS A 162 -15.62 -8.72 -13.14
N TYR A 163 -14.93 -8.61 -14.27
CA TYR A 163 -14.05 -7.49 -14.59
C TYR A 163 -14.82 -6.33 -15.24
N TYR A 164 -14.44 -5.11 -14.90
CA TYR A 164 -14.97 -3.87 -15.41
C TYR A 164 -13.80 -2.97 -15.83
N SER A 165 -13.57 -2.85 -17.14
CA SER A 165 -12.59 -1.88 -17.67
C SER A 165 -13.13 -0.47 -17.49
N LEU A 166 -12.30 0.45 -16.99
CA LEU A 166 -12.66 1.86 -16.85
C LEU A 166 -12.85 2.55 -18.21
N GLN A 167 -12.28 2.00 -19.28
CA GLN A 167 -12.42 2.56 -20.62
C GLN A 167 -13.81 2.33 -21.23
N THR A 168 -14.47 1.23 -20.85
CA THR A 168 -15.79 0.83 -21.38
C THR A 168 -16.85 0.77 -20.29
N LEU A 169 -16.60 1.38 -19.12
CA LEU A 169 -17.51 1.37 -17.99
C LEU A 169 -18.78 2.16 -18.31
N SER A 170 -19.94 1.53 -18.15
CA SER A 170 -21.21 2.25 -18.29
C SER A 170 -21.40 3.24 -17.13
N GLU A 171 -22.12 4.34 -17.33
CA GLU A 171 -22.39 5.28 -16.23
C GLU A 171 -23.19 4.62 -15.09
N GLY A 172 -24.04 3.63 -15.40
CA GLY A 172 -24.75 2.84 -14.39
C GLY A 172 -23.82 1.98 -13.54
N ASP A 173 -22.92 1.22 -14.16
CA ASP A 173 -21.93 0.41 -13.44
C ASP A 173 -20.97 1.30 -12.63
N LYS A 174 -20.58 2.45 -13.20
CA LYS A 174 -19.73 3.43 -12.53
C LYS A 174 -20.39 3.99 -11.27
N GLN A 175 -21.66 4.40 -11.35
CA GLN A 175 -22.38 4.89 -10.18
C GLN A 175 -22.49 3.81 -9.12
N GLN A 176 -22.81 2.57 -9.51
CA GLN A 176 -22.89 1.44 -8.58
C GLN A 176 -21.56 1.19 -7.86
N LEU A 177 -20.43 1.22 -8.59
CA LEU A 177 -19.09 1.04 -7.99
C LEU A 177 -18.69 2.20 -7.07
N ILE A 178 -19.19 3.42 -7.32
CA ILE A 178 -19.01 4.57 -6.43
C ILE A 178 -19.81 4.35 -5.13
N ASP A 179 -21.08 3.96 -5.26
CA ASP A 179 -21.98 3.74 -4.12
C ASP A 179 -21.51 2.58 -3.23
N ASP A 180 -20.87 1.57 -3.82
CA ASP A 180 -20.24 0.46 -3.09
C ASP A 180 -18.88 0.83 -2.48
N HIS A 181 -18.35 2.03 -2.76
CA HIS A 181 -16.99 2.48 -2.40
C HIS A 181 -15.87 1.60 -2.98
N PHE A 182 -16.07 1.07 -4.19
CA PHE A 182 -15.15 0.16 -4.86
C PHE A 182 -14.29 0.83 -5.92
N LEU A 183 -14.84 1.82 -6.61
CA LEU A 183 -14.10 2.55 -7.64
C LEU A 183 -12.99 3.36 -6.98
N PHE A 184 -11.75 3.14 -7.42
CA PHE A 184 -10.65 4.01 -7.03
C PHE A 184 -10.79 5.39 -7.69
N GLU A 185 -10.29 6.41 -7.00
CA GLU A 185 -10.40 7.78 -7.47
C GLU A 185 -9.58 8.00 -8.75
N ARG A 186 -10.01 8.97 -9.57
CA ARG A 186 -9.22 9.42 -10.71
C ARG A 186 -7.85 9.90 -10.21
N PRO A 187 -6.72 9.54 -10.86
CA PRO A 187 -5.38 9.86 -10.37
C PRO A 187 -5.00 11.34 -10.60
N ILE A 188 -5.66 12.24 -9.88
CA ILE A 188 -5.45 13.69 -9.96
C ILE A 188 -4.55 14.24 -8.85
N SER A 189 -4.25 13.43 -7.83
CA SER A 189 -3.43 13.88 -6.71
C SER A 189 -2.01 14.17 -7.15
N ARG A 190 -1.33 15.07 -6.42
CA ARG A 190 0.08 15.42 -6.66
C ARG A 190 0.98 14.19 -6.65
N HIS A 191 0.64 13.17 -5.84
CA HIS A 191 1.37 11.92 -5.77
C HIS A 191 1.37 11.18 -7.12
N PHE A 192 0.20 11.04 -7.75
CA PHE A 192 0.08 10.35 -9.04
C PHE A 192 0.65 11.15 -10.21
N THR A 193 0.46 12.47 -10.22
CA THR A 193 0.86 13.32 -11.34
C THR A 193 2.38 13.53 -11.36
N SER A 194 2.99 13.90 -10.24
CA SER A 194 4.46 14.04 -10.14
C SER A 194 5.20 12.70 -10.27
N GLY A 195 4.57 11.60 -9.83
CA GLY A 195 5.11 10.25 -9.99
C GLY A 195 4.94 9.68 -11.41
N GLY A 196 4.26 10.39 -12.32
CA GLY A 196 4.02 9.91 -13.69
C GLY A 196 3.04 8.73 -13.81
N MET A 197 2.29 8.42 -12.75
CA MET A 197 1.37 7.28 -12.67
C MET A 197 0.00 7.56 -13.34
N ALA A 198 -0.35 8.85 -13.49
CA ALA A 198 -1.62 9.29 -14.10
C ALA A 198 -1.67 9.20 -15.65
N ARG A 199 -0.55 8.85 -16.31
CA ARG A 199 -0.45 8.87 -17.78
C ARG A 199 -1.48 7.95 -18.45
N ASP A 200 -2.02 8.42 -19.57
CA ASP A 200 -2.97 7.71 -20.44
C ASP A 200 -4.29 7.27 -19.77
N PHE A 201 -4.63 7.77 -18.58
CA PHE A 201 -5.89 7.38 -17.91
C PHE A 201 -7.12 7.67 -18.81
N PRO A 202 -8.10 6.73 -18.96
CA PRO A 202 -8.26 5.46 -18.22
C PRO A 202 -7.70 4.19 -18.92
N ASP A 203 -6.85 4.33 -19.95
CA ASP A 203 -6.36 3.19 -20.76
C ASP A 203 -5.67 2.12 -19.91
N GLY A 204 -6.09 0.86 -20.06
CA GLY A 204 -5.52 -0.28 -19.36
C GLY A 204 -5.90 -0.41 -17.89
N ARG A 205 -6.87 0.37 -17.39
CA ARG A 205 -7.28 0.36 -15.96
C ARG A 205 -8.65 -0.28 -15.80
N GLY A 206 -8.83 -0.96 -14.68
CA GLY A 206 -10.13 -1.55 -14.35
C GLY A 206 -10.22 -2.08 -12.94
N ILE A 207 -11.38 -2.61 -12.65
CA ILE A 207 -11.72 -3.21 -11.37
C ILE A 207 -12.40 -4.55 -11.60
N TRP A 208 -12.03 -5.52 -10.80
CA TRP A 208 -12.73 -6.79 -10.69
C TRP A 208 -13.24 -6.95 -9.27
N HIS A 209 -14.41 -7.58 -9.11
CA HIS A 209 -14.86 -8.03 -7.81
C HIS A 209 -15.72 -9.29 -7.89
N THR A 210 -15.76 -10.03 -6.79
CA THR A 210 -16.66 -11.17 -6.61
C THR A 210 -18.12 -10.74 -6.63
N THR A 211 -19.03 -11.68 -6.92
CA THR A 211 -20.47 -11.42 -6.98
C THR A 211 -21.02 -10.96 -5.64
N ASP A 212 -20.49 -11.49 -4.54
CA ASP A 212 -20.84 -11.11 -3.17
C ASP A 212 -20.11 -9.85 -2.67
N LYS A 213 -19.27 -9.24 -3.52
CA LYS A 213 -18.58 -7.98 -3.26
C LYS A 213 -17.60 -8.02 -2.06
N ARG A 214 -17.10 -9.20 -1.68
CA ARG A 214 -16.15 -9.38 -0.55
C ARG A 214 -14.68 -9.46 -0.95
N PHE A 215 -14.37 -9.71 -2.23
CA PHE A 215 -13.00 -9.76 -2.75
C PHE A 215 -12.91 -8.95 -4.04
N LEU A 216 -11.92 -8.06 -4.12
CA LEU A 216 -11.77 -7.09 -5.20
C LEU A 216 -10.32 -6.99 -5.65
N VAL A 217 -10.12 -6.66 -6.92
CA VAL A 217 -8.81 -6.37 -7.50
C VAL A 217 -8.91 -5.10 -8.32
N TRP A 218 -8.11 -4.09 -7.97
CA TRP A 218 -7.86 -2.95 -8.86
C TRP A 218 -6.68 -3.27 -9.76
N VAL A 219 -6.79 -2.90 -11.03
CA VAL A 219 -5.78 -3.16 -12.06
C VAL A 219 -5.23 -1.84 -12.60
N ASN A 220 -3.91 -1.69 -12.57
CA ASN A 220 -3.11 -0.57 -13.10
C ASN A 220 -3.38 0.81 -12.48
N GLU A 221 -3.56 0.89 -11.17
CA GLU A 221 -3.65 2.15 -10.42
C GLU A 221 -2.26 2.63 -9.96
N GLU A 222 -1.89 2.55 -8.68
CA GLU A 222 -0.53 2.84 -8.18
C GLU A 222 0.41 1.65 -8.39
N ASP A 223 -0.09 0.46 -8.11
CA ASP A 223 0.52 -0.82 -8.43
C ASP A 223 -0.29 -1.48 -9.56
N GLN A 224 0.32 -2.46 -10.23
CA GLN A 224 -0.35 -3.21 -11.29
C GLN A 224 -1.58 -3.96 -10.77
N LEU A 225 -1.52 -4.50 -9.55
CA LEU A 225 -2.64 -5.16 -8.88
C LEU A 225 -2.74 -4.65 -7.45
N ARG A 226 -3.95 -4.24 -7.03
CA ARG A 226 -4.28 -4.03 -5.62
C ARG A 226 -5.41 -4.98 -5.22
N ILE A 227 -5.07 -5.96 -4.40
CA ILE A 227 -5.91 -7.10 -4.05
C ILE A 227 -6.50 -6.85 -2.66
N ILE A 228 -7.81 -6.93 -2.54
CA ILE A 228 -8.57 -6.47 -1.38
C ILE A 228 -9.57 -7.56 -0.97
N SER A 229 -9.56 -7.95 0.30
CA SER A 229 -10.69 -8.63 0.94
C SER A 229 -11.35 -7.69 1.94
N MET A 230 -12.67 -7.66 1.99
CA MET A 230 -13.41 -6.82 2.93
C MET A 230 -14.76 -7.42 3.31
N ARG A 231 -15.19 -7.12 4.53
CA ARG A 231 -16.48 -7.53 5.09
C ARG A 231 -17.02 -6.45 6.03
N LYS A 232 -18.33 -6.42 6.20
CA LYS A 232 -18.96 -5.72 7.34
C LYS A 232 -18.69 -6.51 8.63
N GLY A 233 -18.67 -5.80 9.76
CA GLY A 233 -18.42 -6.39 11.08
C GLY A 233 -16.94 -6.67 11.36
N GLY A 234 -16.72 -7.38 12.48
CA GLY A 234 -15.42 -7.58 13.09
C GLY A 234 -14.72 -8.90 12.79
N ASP A 235 -15.23 -9.71 11.85
CA ASP A 235 -14.64 -11.02 11.53
C ASP A 235 -13.38 -10.87 10.65
N MET A 236 -12.29 -10.46 11.29
CA MET A 236 -10.98 -10.32 10.67
C MET A 236 -10.41 -11.69 10.26
N ARG A 237 -10.74 -12.76 10.98
CA ARG A 237 -10.27 -14.11 10.64
C ARG A 237 -10.82 -14.56 9.30
N ALA A 238 -12.14 -14.48 9.08
CA ALA A 238 -12.74 -14.84 7.79
C ALA A 238 -12.35 -13.86 6.66
N THR A 239 -12.07 -12.59 7.01
CA THR A 239 -11.54 -11.62 6.04
C THR A 239 -10.12 -12.02 5.59
N PHE A 240 -9.27 -12.45 6.53
CA PHE A 240 -7.93 -12.95 6.20
C PHE A 240 -7.95 -14.29 5.48
N GLU A 241 -8.88 -15.18 5.82
CA GLU A 241 -9.07 -16.45 5.11
C GLU A 241 -9.38 -16.23 3.63
N LEU A 242 -10.38 -15.40 3.34
CA LEU A 242 -10.75 -15.05 1.97
C LEU A 242 -9.60 -14.36 1.24
N PHE A 243 -8.88 -13.48 1.92
CA PHE A 243 -7.69 -12.82 1.37
C PHE A 243 -6.61 -13.82 0.95
N CYS A 244 -6.25 -14.77 1.82
CA CYS A 244 -5.24 -15.78 1.54
C CYS A 244 -5.68 -16.73 0.42
N GLN A 245 -6.94 -17.20 0.46
CA GLN A 245 -7.51 -18.05 -0.60
C GLN A 245 -7.47 -17.35 -1.97
N GLY A 246 -7.92 -16.09 -2.03
CA GLY A 246 -7.93 -15.30 -3.25
C GLY A 246 -6.52 -15.04 -3.79
N LEU A 247 -5.56 -14.69 -2.93
CA LEU A 247 -4.17 -14.50 -3.33
C LEU A 247 -3.52 -15.77 -3.87
N ASN A 248 -3.69 -16.90 -3.17
CA ASN A 248 -3.13 -18.18 -3.58
C ASN A 248 -3.71 -18.63 -4.92
N GLN A 249 -5.03 -18.46 -5.12
CA GLN A 249 -5.67 -18.77 -6.40
C GLN A 249 -5.17 -17.84 -7.51
N PHE A 250 -5.01 -16.54 -7.26
CA PHE A 250 -4.48 -15.61 -8.25
C PHE A 250 -3.06 -16.00 -8.64
N GLN A 251 -2.19 -16.25 -7.67
CA GLN A 251 -0.81 -16.66 -7.92
C GLN A 251 -0.73 -17.97 -8.71
N ALA A 252 -1.57 -18.96 -8.40
CA ALA A 252 -1.65 -20.20 -9.17
C ALA A 252 -2.08 -19.94 -10.63
N ASN A 253 -3.14 -19.14 -10.84
CA ASN A 253 -3.64 -18.82 -12.17
C ASN A 253 -2.62 -18.04 -13.02
N MET A 254 -1.83 -17.17 -12.39
CA MET A 254 -0.73 -16.42 -13.00
C MET A 254 0.42 -17.35 -13.39
N ALA A 255 0.78 -18.30 -12.52
CA ALA A 255 1.84 -19.27 -12.78
C ALA A 255 1.52 -20.17 -13.98
N GLU A 256 0.25 -20.55 -14.17
CA GLU A 256 -0.20 -21.27 -15.37
C GLU A 256 0.01 -20.47 -16.67
N GLU A 257 0.05 -19.14 -16.61
CA GLU A 257 0.38 -18.27 -17.75
C GLU A 257 1.88 -18.01 -17.89
N GLY A 258 2.72 -18.69 -17.10
CA GLY A 258 4.16 -18.45 -17.06
C GLY A 258 4.52 -17.07 -16.51
N LYS A 259 3.66 -16.50 -15.64
CA LYS A 259 3.87 -15.20 -15.00
C LYS A 259 4.09 -15.38 -13.50
N GLU A 260 4.93 -14.52 -12.95
CA GLU A 260 5.23 -14.48 -11.52
C GLU A 260 5.17 -13.05 -11.00
N PHE A 261 4.95 -12.90 -9.69
CA PHE A 261 5.03 -11.60 -9.04
C PHE A 261 6.49 -11.21 -8.78
N MET A 262 6.77 -9.92 -8.88
CA MET A 262 8.06 -9.35 -8.47
C MET A 262 8.26 -9.60 -6.97
N ARG A 263 9.25 -10.43 -6.63
CA ARG A 263 9.61 -10.78 -5.26
C ARG A 263 11.09 -11.15 -5.19
N ASN A 264 11.77 -10.72 -4.13
CA ASN A 264 13.06 -11.26 -3.71
C ASN A 264 13.07 -11.53 -2.21
N ASP A 265 14.12 -12.20 -1.71
CA ASP A 265 14.18 -12.63 -0.31
C ASP A 265 14.49 -11.47 0.66
N HIS A 266 15.12 -10.40 0.17
CA HIS A 266 15.43 -9.21 0.97
C HIS A 266 14.19 -8.34 1.21
N LEU A 267 13.54 -7.87 0.13
CA LEU A 267 12.46 -6.89 0.18
C LEU A 267 11.05 -7.52 0.15
N GLY A 268 10.93 -8.84 0.01
CA GLY A 268 9.64 -9.48 -0.18
C GLY A 268 9.03 -9.09 -1.53
N PHE A 269 7.73 -8.80 -1.56
CA PHE A 269 7.05 -8.34 -2.77
C PHE A 269 7.45 -6.90 -3.12
N ILE A 270 7.76 -6.69 -4.40
CA ILE A 270 8.21 -5.39 -4.90
C ILE A 270 7.02 -4.55 -5.36
N LEU A 271 6.88 -3.37 -4.75
CA LEU A 271 5.82 -2.41 -5.04
C LEU A 271 6.39 -1.06 -5.47
N THR A 272 5.55 -0.24 -6.11
CA THR A 272 5.95 1.08 -6.63
C THR A 272 6.50 1.99 -5.54
N CYS A 273 5.81 2.07 -4.40
CA CYS A 273 6.23 2.90 -3.27
C CYS A 273 7.00 2.05 -2.25
N PRO A 274 8.20 2.48 -1.80
CA PRO A 274 8.99 1.74 -0.80
C PRO A 274 8.25 1.49 0.53
N SER A 275 7.26 2.31 0.87
CA SER A 275 6.42 2.08 2.05
C SER A 275 5.59 0.79 1.99
N ASN A 276 5.36 0.26 0.79
CA ASN A 276 4.54 -0.92 0.56
C ASN A 276 5.37 -2.18 0.26
N LEU A 277 6.69 -2.16 0.48
CA LEU A 277 7.55 -3.36 0.39
C LEU A 277 7.19 -4.41 1.44
N GLY A 278 7.76 -5.61 1.31
CA GLY A 278 7.56 -6.74 2.19
C GLY A 278 6.28 -7.48 1.83
N THR A 279 5.32 -7.46 2.75
CA THR A 279 4.00 -8.08 2.52
C THR A 279 3.13 -7.23 1.59
N GLY A 280 3.37 -5.91 1.56
CA GLY A 280 2.46 -4.89 1.04
C GLY A 280 1.13 -4.79 1.78
N VAL A 281 0.95 -5.55 2.87
CA VAL A 281 -0.32 -5.70 3.55
C VAL A 281 -0.66 -4.46 4.35
N ARG A 282 -1.90 -4.01 4.16
CA ARG A 282 -2.62 -3.13 5.07
C ARG A 282 -3.89 -3.84 5.51
N CYS A 283 -3.84 -4.44 6.68
CA CYS A 283 -4.96 -4.93 7.45
C CYS A 283 -5.56 -3.75 8.22
N SER A 284 -6.85 -3.52 8.10
CA SER A 284 -7.51 -2.40 8.74
C SER A 284 -8.95 -2.65 9.12
N VAL A 285 -9.43 -1.86 10.09
CA VAL A 285 -10.83 -1.82 10.50
C VAL A 285 -11.34 -0.39 10.46
N HIS A 286 -12.62 -0.23 10.12
CA HIS A 286 -13.34 0.97 10.52
C HIS A 286 -13.89 0.75 11.92
N ALA A 287 -13.40 1.52 12.89
CA ALA A 287 -13.77 1.36 14.29
C ALA A 287 -14.13 2.70 14.95
N ARG A 288 -15.05 2.66 15.91
CA ARG A 288 -15.53 3.83 16.66
C ARG A 288 -15.03 3.81 18.10
N PHE A 289 -14.24 4.81 18.46
CA PHE A 289 -13.72 5.00 19.83
C PHE A 289 -13.92 6.47 20.28
N PRO A 290 -15.19 6.94 20.37
CA PRO A 290 -15.49 8.35 20.60
C PRO A 290 -14.96 8.90 21.93
N LEU A 291 -14.95 8.12 23.01
CA LEU A 291 -14.44 8.58 24.30
C LEU A 291 -12.93 8.66 24.28
N LEU A 292 -12.26 7.60 23.80
CA LEU A 292 -10.80 7.56 23.71
C LEU A 292 -10.26 8.65 22.77
N ALA A 293 -10.98 8.96 21.69
CA ALA A 293 -10.56 9.99 20.74
C ALA A 293 -10.79 11.42 21.21
N SER A 294 -11.75 11.66 22.11
CA SER A 294 -12.09 13.00 22.62
C SER A 294 -11.44 13.32 23.97
N ASP A 295 -10.93 12.32 24.67
CA ASP A 295 -10.29 12.49 25.98
C ASP A 295 -8.92 13.14 25.85
N LYS A 296 -8.80 14.40 26.28
CA LYS A 296 -7.55 15.18 26.19
C LYS A 296 -6.40 14.62 27.04
N ARG A 297 -6.67 13.70 27.97
CA ARG A 297 -5.64 13.04 28.79
C ARG A 297 -4.88 11.99 27.99
N TYR A 298 -5.52 11.45 26.94
CA TYR A 298 -5.01 10.35 26.16
C TYR A 298 -4.86 10.79 24.70
N ASN A 299 -3.73 10.47 24.08
CA ASN A 299 -3.54 10.76 22.68
C ASN A 299 -3.70 9.46 21.88
N LEU A 300 -4.87 9.29 21.24
CA LEU A 300 -5.16 8.10 20.45
C LEU A 300 -4.12 7.83 19.34
N ASP A 301 -3.53 8.87 18.74
CA ASP A 301 -2.46 8.69 17.75
C ASP A 301 -1.19 8.10 18.37
N GLN A 302 -0.80 8.57 19.56
CA GLN A 302 0.34 8.01 20.29
C GLN A 302 0.07 6.58 20.78
N ILE A 303 -1.14 6.30 21.28
CA ILE A 303 -1.54 4.96 21.68
C ILE A 303 -1.49 4.00 20.48
N CYS A 304 -2.05 4.39 19.34
CA CYS A 304 -1.97 3.60 18.11
C CYS A 304 -0.52 3.35 17.72
N LYS A 305 0.33 4.38 17.67
CA LYS A 305 1.75 4.23 17.31
C LYS A 305 2.50 3.28 18.24
N ALA A 306 2.27 3.38 19.55
CA ALA A 306 2.86 2.48 20.54
C ALA A 306 2.37 1.03 20.39
N LEU A 307 1.15 0.83 19.88
CA LEU A 307 0.60 -0.48 19.49
C LEU A 307 1.02 -0.93 18.08
N ARG A 308 1.92 -0.19 17.39
CA ARG A 308 2.31 -0.43 15.98
C ARG A 308 1.14 -0.35 15.01
N LEU A 309 0.18 0.51 15.31
CA LEU A 309 -0.98 0.86 14.49
C LEU A 309 -0.88 2.28 13.94
N GLN A 310 -1.61 2.53 12.86
CA GLN A 310 -1.81 3.86 12.29
C GLN A 310 -3.31 4.19 12.27
N LYS A 311 -3.67 5.44 12.58
CA LYS A 311 -5.02 5.98 12.50
C LYS A 311 -5.17 6.92 11.30
N ARG A 312 -6.24 6.78 10.51
CA ARG A 312 -6.64 7.68 9.42
C ARG A 312 -8.12 8.03 9.54
N GLY A 313 -8.59 9.03 8.78
CA GLY A 313 -10.02 9.32 8.64
C GLY A 313 -10.76 8.27 7.83
N THR A 314 -12.09 8.41 7.77
CA THR A 314 -13.01 7.37 7.24
C THR A 314 -12.89 7.13 5.75
N SER A 315 -12.31 8.07 4.99
CA SER A 315 -12.25 8.02 3.53
C SER A 315 -10.81 7.93 3.00
N GLY A 316 -9.84 7.60 3.86
CA GLY A 316 -8.44 7.38 3.46
C GLY A 316 -7.42 8.31 4.11
N GLU A 317 -6.20 8.30 3.55
CA GLU A 317 -4.95 8.82 4.15
C GLU A 317 -4.96 10.28 4.60
N PHE A 318 -5.71 11.13 3.91
CA PHE A 318 -5.73 12.58 4.16
C PHE A 318 -7.14 13.09 4.50
N THR A 319 -8.02 12.22 4.98
CA THR A 319 -9.42 12.57 5.26
C THR A 319 -9.65 12.74 6.74
N GLU A 320 -10.61 13.58 7.12
CA GLU A 320 -11.04 13.71 8.50
C GLU A 320 -11.90 12.51 8.92
N ALA A 321 -11.92 12.23 10.22
CA ALA A 321 -12.80 11.23 10.79
C ALA A 321 -14.23 11.77 10.86
N VAL A 322 -15.17 11.11 10.18
CA VAL A 322 -16.59 11.45 10.28
C VAL A 322 -17.23 10.62 11.40
N GLY A 323 -17.89 11.28 12.35
CA GLY A 323 -18.68 10.60 13.39
C GLY A 323 -17.87 9.79 14.41
N GLY A 324 -16.59 10.12 14.62
CA GLY A 324 -15.71 9.41 15.56
C GLY A 324 -15.30 8.01 15.08
N VAL A 325 -15.45 7.73 13.79
CA VAL A 325 -14.99 6.50 13.14
C VAL A 325 -13.60 6.73 12.57
N TYR A 326 -12.70 5.78 12.79
CA TYR A 326 -11.32 5.82 12.30
C TYR A 326 -11.00 4.56 11.49
N ASP A 327 -10.17 4.73 10.46
CA ASP A 327 -9.48 3.62 9.81
C ASP A 327 -8.21 3.32 10.62
N ILE A 328 -8.20 2.18 11.30
CA ILE A 328 -7.08 1.72 12.13
C ILE A 328 -6.43 0.52 11.45
N SER A 329 -5.13 0.63 11.16
CA SER A 329 -4.38 -0.40 10.42
C SER A 329 -3.03 -0.72 11.06
N ASN A 330 -2.42 -1.84 10.67
CA ASN A 330 -0.99 -2.09 10.95
C ASN A 330 -0.12 -0.95 10.38
N LEU A 331 0.93 -0.61 11.11
CA LEU A 331 1.96 0.33 10.66
C LEU A 331 3.01 -0.40 9.80
N ASP A 332 3.41 -1.59 10.22
CA ASP A 332 4.53 -2.35 9.64
C ASP A 332 4.15 -3.20 8.44
N ARG A 333 5.06 -3.30 7.47
CA ARG A 333 4.87 -4.07 6.22
C ARG A 333 6.08 -4.89 5.80
N LEU A 334 7.27 -4.39 6.09
CA LEU A 334 8.55 -5.06 5.87
C LEU A 334 9.12 -5.58 7.20
N GLY A 335 9.91 -6.65 7.16
CA GLY A 335 10.48 -7.29 8.37
C GLY A 335 9.51 -8.08 9.27
N SER A 336 8.22 -8.15 8.93
CA SER A 336 7.21 -8.95 9.63
C SER A 336 6.30 -9.66 8.63
N THR A 337 5.70 -10.79 9.02
CA THR A 337 4.86 -11.60 8.12
C THR A 337 3.41 -11.09 8.06
N GLU A 338 2.65 -11.54 7.06
CA GLU A 338 1.23 -11.20 6.91
C GLU A 338 0.42 -11.58 8.16
N VAL A 339 0.62 -12.80 8.68
CA VAL A 339 -0.03 -13.26 9.92
C VAL A 339 0.33 -12.35 11.11
N GLN A 340 1.61 -11.97 11.27
CA GLN A 340 2.03 -11.09 12.38
C GLN A 340 1.37 -9.72 12.28
N GLN A 341 1.26 -9.16 11.08
CA GLN A 341 0.64 -7.86 10.85
C GLN A 341 -0.87 -7.90 11.09
N VAL A 342 -1.56 -8.96 10.68
CA VAL A 342 -2.99 -9.14 10.97
C VAL A 342 -3.21 -9.37 12.47
N GLN A 343 -2.35 -10.16 13.13
CA GLN A 343 -2.42 -10.37 14.58
C GLN A 343 -2.22 -9.05 15.35
N CYS A 344 -1.28 -8.21 14.92
CA CYS A 344 -1.05 -6.89 15.51
C CYS A 344 -2.32 -6.02 15.48
N VAL A 345 -3.07 -6.02 14.36
CA VAL A 345 -4.35 -5.32 14.27
C VAL A 345 -5.38 -5.91 15.21
N ILE A 346 -5.50 -7.25 15.26
CA ILE A 346 -6.46 -7.91 16.15
C ILE A 346 -6.19 -7.54 17.61
N ASP A 347 -4.95 -7.68 18.06
CA ASP A 347 -4.55 -7.43 19.44
C ASP A 347 -4.72 -5.95 19.81
N GLY A 348 -4.26 -5.06 18.95
CA GLY A 348 -4.36 -3.62 19.18
C GLY A 348 -5.81 -3.11 19.16
N VAL A 349 -6.66 -3.59 18.25
CA VAL A 349 -8.08 -3.20 18.21
C VAL A 349 -8.86 -3.74 19.40
N ASN A 350 -8.56 -4.95 19.86
CA ASN A 350 -9.13 -5.47 21.11
C ASN A 350 -8.72 -4.59 22.30
N LYS A 351 -7.44 -4.21 22.39
CA LYS A 351 -6.94 -3.32 23.44
C LYS A 351 -7.64 -1.95 23.43
N LEU A 352 -7.84 -1.36 22.26
CA LEU A 352 -8.58 -0.10 22.09
C LEU A 352 -10.06 -0.26 22.49
N SER A 353 -10.67 -1.41 22.17
CA SER A 353 -12.05 -1.73 22.57
C SER A 353 -12.19 -1.85 24.08
N ASP A 354 -11.22 -2.48 24.76
CA ASP A 354 -11.19 -2.58 26.22
C ASP A 354 -11.06 -1.20 26.87
N MET A 355 -10.20 -0.34 26.33
CA MET A 355 -10.04 1.05 26.80
C MET A 355 -11.35 1.84 26.65
N GLU A 356 -11.99 1.78 25.49
CA GLU A 356 -13.27 2.45 25.24
C GLU A 356 -14.35 1.93 26.20
N GLN A 357 -14.42 0.62 26.42
CA GLN A 357 -15.39 0.01 27.34
C GLN A 357 -15.21 0.46 28.80
N LEU A 358 -13.99 0.66 29.26
CA LEU A 358 -13.73 1.22 30.60
C LEU A 358 -14.11 2.69 30.69
N LEU A 359 -13.82 3.48 29.66
CA LEU A 359 -14.22 4.89 29.61
C LEU A 359 -15.75 5.05 29.61
N GLU A 360 -16.48 4.16 28.94
CA GLU A 360 -17.95 4.13 28.97
C GLU A 360 -18.52 3.88 30.38
N LYS A 361 -17.75 3.21 31.25
CA LYS A 361 -18.09 2.98 32.67
C LYS A 361 -17.59 4.10 33.60
N GLY A 362 -16.90 5.11 33.06
CA GLY A 362 -16.25 6.17 33.84
C GLY A 362 -14.96 5.74 34.55
N GLU A 363 -14.37 4.62 34.15
CA GLU A 363 -13.14 4.09 34.73
C GLU A 363 -11.88 4.68 34.07
N LYS A 364 -10.74 4.65 34.78
CA LYS A 364 -9.45 5.12 34.26
C LYS A 364 -8.74 4.02 33.47
N ILE A 365 -8.04 4.41 32.40
CA ILE A 365 -7.34 3.47 31.50
C ILE A 365 -5.82 3.52 31.60
N ASP A 366 -5.26 4.26 32.58
CA ASP A 366 -3.80 4.48 32.69
C ASP A 366 -3.00 3.17 32.75
N HIS A 367 -3.57 2.14 33.37
CA HIS A 367 -2.98 0.80 33.49
C HIS A 367 -3.02 -0.03 32.19
N LEU A 368 -3.80 0.40 31.19
CA LEU A 368 -3.89 -0.24 29.88
C LEU A 368 -3.02 0.44 28.83
N LEU A 369 -2.48 1.63 29.10
CA LEU A 369 -1.67 2.35 28.14
C LEU A 369 -0.42 1.54 27.78
N PRO A 370 -0.10 1.40 26.48
CA PRO A 370 1.15 0.79 26.06
C PRO A 370 2.33 1.66 26.54
N PRO A 371 3.53 1.08 26.68
CA PRO A 371 4.74 1.87 26.86
C PRO A 371 4.86 2.87 25.70
N MET A 372 4.87 4.16 26.01
CA MET A 372 4.88 5.25 25.03
C MET A 372 6.27 5.76 24.70
#